data_AF-A0A3L7UJG1-F1
#
_entry.id   AF-A0A3L7UJG1-F1
#
_cell.length_a   1.000
_cell.length_b   1.000
_cell.length_c   1.000
_cell.angle_alpha   90.00
_cell.angle_beta   90.00
_cell.angle_gamma   90.00
#
_symmetry.space_group_name_H-M   'P 1'
#
loop_
_entity.id
_entity.type
_entity.pdbx_description
1 polymer ?
#
loop_
_entity_poly.entity_id
_entity_poly.type
_entity_poly.pdbx_seq_one_letter_code
_entity_poly.pdbx_strand_id
1 'polypeptide(L)'
;MLTRWVCFGVWLVTSGAMADEAATKVFEQRILPIFKSDQPSSCVQCHLAGVDLKNYIKPSSEATFHSLRDQGLVNLDQPEQSKILKLINMKDTDNAGANLLHAKSREAELTAFAEWLKACCRDPKLRNAPKLAASELAKPARPDEVIRFTRTDRLLESFEQNIWGQRHRCMGCHSEGSDQNRKLVKENGEQVSWMKKSSAETMTYLIRTKHLIDIDDPEKSLLLLKPLKEVDHGGGKKFLKGDLGYKGFRTWLEDYAKVARDEYAKASDLPKSDPRRLKEFTSELWFKLTNTAPAWGDKLLQVTIYRWDDRAKKWEDAPIAVSDRQVAAKPRLWQHTVTLLAAADSPRAKEWQRGPSQLPAGRYLVKVHVDRSDRTLSDWRATLRNEDFVGQAEFQANWRSGYGAMTTVDAEKLKK
;
A
#
# COMPACT_ATOMS: atom_id res chain seq x y z
N MET A 1 -46.81 -31.99 74.05
CA MET A 1 -45.42 -31.57 73.78
C MET A 1 -45.30 -31.31 72.30
N LEU A 2 -45.09 -30.04 71.92
CA LEU A 2 -45.08 -29.57 70.52
C LEU A 2 -43.76 -29.92 69.82
N THR A 3 -43.86 -30.48 68.62
CA THR A 3 -42.73 -30.67 67.69
C THR A 3 -42.67 -29.46 66.75
N ARG A 4 -41.60 -28.67 66.84
CA ARG A 4 -41.34 -27.50 65.98
C ARG A 4 -40.51 -27.94 64.76
N TRP A 5 -41.09 -27.83 63.57
CA TRP A 5 -40.35 -27.89 62.31
C TRP A 5 -39.85 -26.48 61.95
N VAL A 6 -38.56 -26.36 61.64
CA VAL A 6 -37.93 -25.14 61.12
C VAL A 6 -37.62 -25.37 59.65
N CYS A 7 -38.34 -24.68 58.76
CA CYS A 7 -38.00 -24.60 57.34
C CYS A 7 -36.92 -23.53 57.13
N PHE A 8 -35.74 -23.95 56.67
CA PHE A 8 -34.75 -23.06 56.07
C PHE A 8 -35.11 -22.84 54.60
N GLY A 9 -35.61 -21.65 54.26
CA GLY A 9 -35.76 -21.20 52.88
C GLY A 9 -34.42 -20.71 52.35
N VAL A 10 -33.81 -21.46 51.45
CA VAL A 10 -32.66 -21.00 50.66
C VAL A 10 -33.19 -20.08 49.55
N TRP A 11 -32.92 -18.78 49.68
CA TRP A 11 -33.10 -17.82 48.59
C TRP A 11 -31.97 -18.01 47.58
N LEU A 12 -32.27 -18.71 46.48
CA LEU A 12 -31.48 -18.67 45.25
C LEU A 12 -31.70 -17.29 44.61
N VAL A 13 -30.85 -16.32 44.96
CA VAL A 13 -30.75 -15.07 44.21
C VAL A 13 -30.24 -15.42 42.81
N THR A 14 -31.10 -15.17 41.82
CA THR A 14 -30.88 -15.40 40.39
C THR A 14 -29.67 -14.61 39.90
N SER A 15 -28.54 -15.29 39.70
CA SER A 15 -27.30 -14.72 39.15
C SER A 15 -27.46 -14.11 37.75
N GLY A 16 -28.51 -14.49 37.00
CA GLY A 16 -28.78 -13.99 35.65
C GLY A 16 -29.23 -12.52 35.59
N ALA A 17 -30.00 -12.04 36.57
CA ALA A 17 -30.53 -10.67 36.54
C ALA A 17 -29.44 -9.60 36.81
N MET A 18 -28.47 -9.91 37.68
CA MET A 18 -27.35 -9.00 37.96
C MET A 18 -26.32 -8.94 36.82
N ALA A 19 -26.17 -10.00 36.04
CA ALA A 19 -25.27 -10.02 34.88
C ALA A 19 -25.81 -9.17 33.72
N ASP A 20 -27.13 -9.15 33.52
CA ASP A 20 -27.83 -8.35 32.52
C ASP A 20 -27.72 -6.83 32.80
N GLU A 21 -27.94 -6.42 34.04
CA GLU A 21 -27.82 -5.01 34.46
C GLU A 21 -26.37 -4.50 34.34
N ALA A 22 -25.39 -5.32 34.72
CA ALA A 22 -23.97 -4.97 34.60
C ALA A 22 -23.51 -4.88 33.14
N ALA A 23 -23.93 -5.81 32.27
CA ALA A 23 -23.63 -5.77 30.84
C ALA A 23 -24.22 -4.52 30.17
N THR A 24 -25.50 -4.25 30.44
CA THR A 24 -26.22 -3.10 29.88
C THR A 24 -25.58 -1.78 30.32
N LYS A 25 -25.18 -1.67 31.59
CA LYS A 25 -24.49 -0.48 32.10
C LYS A 25 -23.14 -0.22 31.42
N VAL A 26 -22.31 -1.25 31.25
CA VAL A 26 -21.03 -1.11 30.51
C VAL A 26 -21.29 -0.70 29.06
N PHE A 27 -22.29 -1.31 28.42
CA PHE A 27 -22.66 -1.00 27.05
C PHE A 27 -23.07 0.47 26.89
N GLU A 28 -24.05 0.93 27.68
CA GLU A 28 -24.59 2.29 27.58
C GLU A 28 -23.56 3.38 27.90
N GLN A 29 -22.69 3.12 28.88
CA GLN A 29 -21.73 4.12 29.34
C GLN A 29 -20.46 4.17 28.49
N ARG A 30 -20.06 3.07 27.84
CA ARG A 30 -18.72 2.96 27.22
C ARG A 30 -18.72 2.48 25.77
N ILE A 31 -19.72 1.70 25.33
CA ILE A 31 -19.78 1.18 23.95
C ILE A 31 -20.73 2.00 23.09
N LEU A 32 -21.93 2.29 23.58
CA LEU A 32 -22.91 3.13 22.89
C LEU A 32 -22.40 4.53 22.52
N PRO A 33 -21.55 5.19 23.33
CA PRO A 33 -20.94 6.46 22.92
C PRO A 33 -20.07 6.34 21.67
N ILE A 34 -19.41 5.20 21.43
CA ILE A 34 -18.63 4.96 20.19
C ILE A 34 -19.59 4.94 18.99
N PHE A 35 -20.73 4.27 19.11
CA PHE A 35 -21.75 4.20 18.07
C PHE A 35 -22.33 5.58 17.72
N LYS A 36 -22.50 6.44 18.72
CA LYS A 36 -23.04 7.80 18.57
C LYS A 36 -21.98 8.85 18.21
N SER A 37 -20.69 8.50 18.23
CA SER A 37 -19.62 9.48 18.03
C SER A 37 -19.41 9.79 16.56
N ASP A 38 -19.18 11.07 16.28
CA ASP A 38 -18.61 11.52 15.01
C ASP A 38 -17.09 11.34 14.96
N GLN A 39 -16.45 11.05 16.12
CA GLN A 39 -15.03 10.76 16.18
C GLN A 39 -14.76 9.33 15.69
N PRO A 40 -13.70 9.12 14.91
CA PRO A 40 -13.34 7.79 14.45
C PRO A 40 -12.83 6.90 15.59
N SER A 41 -13.19 5.61 15.55
CA SER A 41 -12.71 4.60 16.51
C SER A 41 -11.29 4.10 16.23
N SER A 42 -10.78 3.17 17.04
CA SER A 42 -9.47 2.58 16.77
C SER A 42 -9.35 1.84 15.43
N CYS A 43 -10.47 1.37 14.85
CA CYS A 43 -10.44 0.62 13.60
C CYS A 43 -9.96 1.44 12.40
N VAL A 44 -10.11 2.78 12.42
CA VAL A 44 -9.65 3.63 11.30
C VAL A 44 -8.13 3.74 11.21
N GLN A 45 -7.40 3.24 12.21
CA GLN A 45 -5.93 3.27 12.20
C GLN A 45 -5.38 2.36 11.11
N CYS A 46 -6.02 1.20 10.92
CA CYS A 46 -5.63 0.24 9.90
C CYS A 46 -6.47 0.37 8.62
N HIS A 47 -7.63 1.02 8.68
CA HIS A 47 -8.54 1.17 7.56
C HIS A 47 -8.72 2.65 7.21
N LEU A 48 -8.28 3.02 6.00
CA LEU A 48 -8.38 4.40 5.53
C LEU A 48 -9.81 4.79 5.15
N ALA A 49 -10.68 3.81 4.87
CA ALA A 49 -12.09 4.01 4.57
C ALA A 49 -12.91 2.73 4.80
N GLY A 50 -14.22 2.89 4.96
CA GLY A 50 -15.21 1.81 4.93
C GLY A 50 -15.31 0.93 6.18
N VAL A 51 -14.40 1.07 7.17
CA VAL A 51 -14.43 0.30 8.42
C VAL A 51 -14.23 1.19 9.64
N ASP A 52 -15.19 1.12 10.55
CA ASP A 52 -15.15 1.71 11.88
C ASP A 52 -15.76 0.69 12.86
N LEU A 53 -15.31 0.67 14.11
CA LEU A 53 -15.90 -0.11 15.20
C LEU A 53 -17.41 0.10 15.32
N LYS A 54 -17.92 1.32 15.07
CA LYS A 54 -19.37 1.59 15.11
C LYS A 54 -20.18 0.78 14.10
N ASN A 55 -19.57 0.30 13.02
CA ASN A 55 -20.24 -0.57 12.04
C ASN A 55 -20.64 -1.92 12.65
N TYR A 56 -20.08 -2.27 13.81
CA TYR A 56 -20.36 -3.51 14.53
C TYR A 56 -21.27 -3.30 15.75
N ILE A 57 -21.70 -2.06 16.02
CA ILE A 57 -22.52 -1.72 17.19
C ILE A 57 -23.95 -1.41 16.75
N LYS A 58 -24.93 -1.90 17.51
CA LYS A 58 -26.36 -1.58 17.36
C LYS A 58 -26.84 -0.65 18.48
N PRO A 59 -28.05 -0.07 18.38
CA PRO A 59 -28.58 0.81 19.42
C PRO A 59 -28.73 0.18 20.82
N SER A 60 -28.77 -1.16 20.93
CA SER A 60 -28.88 -1.87 22.21
C SER A 60 -27.78 -2.92 22.43
N SER A 61 -27.53 -3.23 23.71
CA SER A 61 -26.57 -4.25 24.16
C SER A 61 -26.91 -5.61 23.55
N GLU A 62 -28.14 -6.09 23.73
CA GLU A 62 -28.61 -7.37 23.22
C GLU A 62 -28.43 -7.50 21.70
N ALA A 63 -28.88 -6.50 20.94
CA ALA A 63 -28.79 -6.54 19.48
C ALA A 63 -27.32 -6.52 19.00
N THR A 64 -26.45 -5.80 19.69
CA THR A 64 -25.01 -5.81 19.40
C THR A 64 -24.40 -7.16 19.69
N PHE A 65 -24.69 -7.76 20.84
CA PHE A 65 -24.16 -9.07 21.23
C PHE A 65 -24.61 -10.17 20.28
N HIS A 66 -25.90 -10.27 19.98
CA HIS A 66 -26.43 -11.27 19.03
C HIS A 66 -25.80 -11.12 17.64
N SER A 67 -25.67 -9.87 17.16
CA SER A 67 -25.03 -9.59 15.88
C SER A 67 -23.58 -10.08 15.85
N LEU A 68 -22.77 -9.77 16.87
CA LEU A 68 -21.38 -10.20 16.93
C LEU A 68 -21.24 -11.73 17.10
N ARG A 69 -22.09 -12.34 17.92
CA ARG A 69 -22.16 -13.80 18.10
C ARG A 69 -22.47 -14.51 16.80
N ASP A 70 -23.49 -14.07 16.08
CA ASP A 70 -23.98 -14.74 14.86
C ASP A 70 -23.02 -14.57 13.67
N GLN A 71 -22.18 -13.54 13.72
CA GLN A 71 -21.05 -13.36 12.80
C GLN A 71 -19.80 -14.18 13.19
N GLY A 72 -19.84 -14.92 14.30
CA GLY A 72 -18.69 -15.67 14.81
C GLY A 72 -17.57 -14.78 15.35
N LEU A 73 -17.88 -13.53 15.74
CA LEU A 73 -16.92 -12.58 16.30
C LEU A 73 -16.74 -12.74 17.81
N VAL A 74 -17.67 -13.41 18.48
CA VAL A 74 -17.65 -13.71 19.92
C VAL A 74 -17.31 -15.18 20.13
N ASN A 75 -16.33 -15.46 20.98
CA ASN A 75 -16.11 -16.80 21.51
C ASN A 75 -16.94 -16.91 22.80
N LEU A 76 -18.01 -17.69 22.75
CA LEU A 76 -18.94 -17.80 23.88
C LEU A 76 -18.28 -18.46 25.09
N ASP A 77 -17.41 -19.44 24.91
CA ASP A 77 -16.80 -20.20 26.01
C ASP A 77 -15.60 -19.48 26.61
N GLN A 78 -14.86 -18.73 25.79
CA GLN A 78 -13.67 -17.97 26.18
C GLN A 78 -13.81 -16.53 25.67
N PRO A 79 -14.63 -15.69 26.32
CA PRO A 79 -14.96 -14.34 25.84
C PRO A 79 -13.74 -13.45 25.57
N GLU A 80 -12.67 -13.62 26.35
CA GLU A 80 -11.39 -12.93 26.17
C GLU A 80 -10.64 -13.32 24.88
N GLN A 81 -10.96 -14.46 24.27
CA GLN A 81 -10.39 -14.91 23.00
C GLN A 81 -11.25 -14.54 21.78
N SER A 82 -12.33 -13.78 21.98
CA SER A 82 -13.23 -13.32 20.93
C SER A 82 -12.48 -12.59 19.81
N LYS A 83 -12.86 -12.86 18.56
CA LYS A 83 -12.23 -12.26 17.38
C LYS A 83 -12.37 -10.74 17.37
N ILE A 84 -13.50 -10.19 17.83
CA ILE A 84 -13.68 -8.72 17.91
C ILE A 84 -12.64 -8.06 18.83
N LEU A 85 -12.27 -8.70 19.95
CA LEU A 85 -11.22 -8.18 20.84
C LEU A 85 -9.85 -8.22 20.18
N LYS A 86 -9.56 -9.29 19.41
CA LYS A 86 -8.33 -9.38 18.61
C LYS A 86 -8.27 -8.24 17.59
N LEU A 87 -9.37 -7.95 16.89
CA LEU A 87 -9.47 -6.88 15.90
C LEU A 87 -9.30 -5.49 16.53
N ILE A 88 -9.97 -5.19 17.64
CA ILE A 88 -9.79 -3.92 18.36
C ILE A 88 -8.34 -3.77 18.82
N ASN A 89 -7.71 -4.85 19.29
CA ASN A 89 -6.32 -4.79 19.76
C ASN A 89 -5.28 -4.74 18.62
N MET A 90 -5.66 -4.93 17.34
CA MET A 90 -4.71 -4.97 16.21
C MET A 90 -3.98 -3.64 16.02
N LYS A 91 -2.66 -3.64 16.21
CA LYS A 91 -1.79 -2.47 16.03
C LYS A 91 -1.33 -2.37 14.58
N ASP A 92 -1.20 -1.14 14.10
CA ASP A 92 -0.34 -0.87 12.96
C ASP A 92 1.11 -1.00 13.46
N THR A 93 1.79 -2.06 13.01
CA THR A 93 3.15 -2.38 13.44
C THR A 93 4.19 -1.48 12.78
N ASP A 94 3.82 -0.78 11.70
CA ASP A 94 4.76 -0.10 10.82
C ASP A 94 4.72 1.43 10.97
N ASN A 95 3.88 1.94 11.89
CA ASN A 95 3.61 3.37 12.04
C ASN A 95 3.67 3.86 13.49
N ALA A 96 4.88 3.84 14.07
CA ALA A 96 5.12 4.16 15.48
C ALA A 96 4.61 5.56 15.93
N GLY A 97 4.52 6.53 15.02
CA GLY A 97 4.06 7.90 15.33
C GLY A 97 2.54 8.09 15.38
N ALA A 98 1.77 7.33 14.60
CA ALA A 98 0.30 7.35 14.64
C ALA A 98 -0.25 6.58 15.87
N ASN A 99 0.57 5.72 16.46
CA ASN A 99 0.19 4.82 17.55
C ASN A 99 -0.12 5.52 18.89
N LEU A 100 0.32 6.75 19.14
CA LEU A 100 0.21 7.37 20.47
C LEU A 100 -1.16 7.99 20.80
N LEU A 101 -1.80 8.70 19.86
CA LEU A 101 -3.14 9.31 20.08
C LEU A 101 -4.25 8.26 20.15
N HIS A 102 -3.98 7.13 19.56
CA HIS A 102 -4.91 6.08 19.21
C HIS A 102 -4.82 4.87 20.15
N ALA A 103 -3.71 4.75 20.90
CA ALA A 103 -3.53 3.74 21.93
C ALA A 103 -4.55 3.87 23.07
N LYS A 104 -4.82 5.10 23.54
CA LYS A 104 -5.78 5.35 24.63
C LYS A 104 -7.20 4.96 24.25
N SER A 105 -7.67 5.40 23.08
CA SER A 105 -9.02 5.03 22.59
C SER A 105 -9.14 3.52 22.43
N ARG A 106 -8.13 2.88 21.85
CA ARG A 106 -8.11 1.43 21.68
C ARG A 106 -8.12 0.67 23.00
N GLU A 107 -7.33 1.09 23.98
CA GLU A 107 -7.31 0.48 25.30
C GLU A 107 -8.67 0.61 25.99
N ALA A 108 -9.28 1.80 25.90
CA ALA A 108 -10.62 2.05 26.44
C ALA A 108 -11.69 1.18 25.75
N GLU A 109 -11.67 1.11 24.41
CA GLU A 109 -12.54 0.27 23.59
C GLU A 109 -12.36 -1.21 23.91
N LEU A 110 -11.11 -1.70 23.95
CA LEU A 110 -10.78 -3.09 24.24
C LEU A 110 -11.26 -3.50 25.63
N THR A 111 -11.00 -2.66 26.64
CA THR A 111 -11.43 -2.90 28.01
C THR A 111 -12.96 -2.92 28.11
N ALA A 112 -13.64 -1.98 27.46
CA ALA A 112 -15.10 -1.91 27.47
C ALA A 112 -15.73 -3.16 26.83
N PHE A 113 -15.27 -3.54 25.64
CA PHE A 113 -15.75 -4.75 24.97
C PHE A 113 -15.40 -6.02 25.74
N ALA A 114 -14.21 -6.14 26.33
CA ALA A 114 -13.82 -7.33 27.08
C ALA A 114 -14.68 -7.54 28.32
N GLU A 115 -14.94 -6.48 29.09
CA GLU A 115 -15.83 -6.54 30.26
C GLU A 115 -17.28 -6.84 29.87
N TRP A 116 -17.79 -6.13 28.86
CA TRP A 116 -19.14 -6.32 28.34
C TRP A 116 -19.37 -7.74 27.80
N LEU A 117 -18.47 -8.27 26.98
CA LEU A 117 -18.58 -9.63 26.43
C LEU A 117 -18.55 -10.69 27.52
N LYS A 118 -17.72 -10.53 28.57
CA LYS A 118 -17.70 -11.45 29.71
C LYS A 118 -19.04 -11.50 30.43
N ALA A 119 -19.71 -10.35 30.58
CA ALA A 119 -21.04 -10.29 31.19
C ALA A 119 -22.11 -10.93 30.28
N CYS A 120 -22.15 -10.57 28.99
CA CYS A 120 -23.12 -11.14 28.05
C CYS A 120 -22.97 -12.65 27.85
N CYS A 121 -21.73 -13.17 27.77
CA CYS A 121 -21.48 -14.60 27.58
C CYS A 121 -21.87 -15.45 28.80
N ARG A 122 -22.09 -14.84 29.98
CA ARG A 122 -22.60 -15.52 31.17
C ARG A 122 -24.11 -15.57 31.23
N ASP A 123 -24.82 -14.78 30.42
CA ASP A 123 -26.27 -14.79 30.36
C ASP A 123 -26.77 -15.91 29.43
N PRO A 124 -27.45 -16.95 29.95
CA PRO A 124 -28.00 -18.02 29.13
C PRO A 124 -29.05 -17.54 28.12
N LYS A 125 -29.76 -16.44 28.40
CA LYS A 125 -30.76 -15.89 27.47
C LYS A 125 -30.08 -15.35 26.22
N LEU A 126 -29.05 -14.53 26.39
CA LEU A 126 -28.26 -13.98 25.28
C LEU A 126 -27.46 -15.06 24.52
N ARG A 127 -26.91 -16.05 25.23
CA ARG A 127 -26.21 -17.17 24.56
C ARG A 127 -27.14 -17.98 23.64
N ASN A 128 -28.35 -18.27 24.12
CA ASN A 128 -29.25 -19.22 23.48
C ASN A 128 -30.34 -18.56 22.62
N ALA A 129 -30.34 -17.22 22.51
CA ALA A 129 -31.31 -16.52 21.67
C ALA A 129 -31.22 -16.96 20.20
N PRO A 130 -32.34 -16.95 19.45
CA PRO A 130 -32.34 -17.30 18.03
C PRO A 130 -31.32 -16.51 17.21
N LYS A 131 -30.89 -17.07 16.08
CA LYS A 131 -30.02 -16.37 15.14
C LYS A 131 -30.77 -15.22 14.47
N LEU A 132 -30.09 -14.10 14.33
CA LEU A 132 -30.54 -12.96 13.54
C LEU A 132 -30.55 -13.28 12.05
N ALA A 133 -31.44 -12.64 11.30
CA ALA A 133 -31.38 -12.64 9.85
C ALA A 133 -30.15 -11.88 9.33
N ALA A 134 -29.68 -12.19 8.13
CA ALA A 134 -28.48 -11.56 7.56
C ALA A 134 -28.60 -10.03 7.44
N SER A 135 -29.80 -9.51 7.19
CA SER A 135 -30.12 -8.08 7.12
C SER A 135 -30.07 -7.38 8.49
N GLU A 136 -30.09 -8.15 9.57
CA GLU A 136 -30.08 -7.65 10.95
C GLU A 136 -28.67 -7.65 11.55
N LEU A 137 -27.65 -8.13 10.85
CA LEU A 137 -26.28 -8.13 11.34
C LEU A 137 -25.65 -6.73 11.18
N ALA A 138 -25.09 -6.19 12.25
CA ALA A 138 -24.23 -5.01 12.21
C ALA A 138 -22.83 -5.39 11.72
N LYS A 139 -22.52 -4.97 10.51
CA LYS A 139 -21.22 -5.15 9.85
C LYS A 139 -20.96 -3.98 8.91
N PRO A 140 -19.70 -3.74 8.50
CA PRO A 140 -19.41 -2.78 7.44
C PRO A 140 -20.25 -3.05 6.19
N ALA A 141 -20.74 -1.98 5.56
CA ALA A 141 -21.51 -2.08 4.32
C ALA A 141 -20.68 -2.58 3.14
N ARG A 142 -19.35 -2.42 3.21
CA ARG A 142 -18.41 -2.80 2.15
C ARG A 142 -18.13 -4.31 2.19
N PRO A 143 -17.92 -4.96 1.03
CA PRO A 143 -17.42 -6.32 0.97
C PRO A 143 -16.03 -6.47 1.60
N ASP A 144 -15.72 -7.67 2.09
CA ASP A 144 -14.43 -8.02 2.67
C ASP A 144 -13.25 -7.70 1.76
N GLU A 145 -13.40 -7.89 0.44
CA GLU A 145 -12.38 -7.62 -0.57
C GLU A 145 -12.02 -6.14 -0.60
N VAL A 146 -13.04 -5.27 -0.57
CA VAL A 146 -12.86 -3.81 -0.53
C VAL A 146 -12.20 -3.42 0.78
N ILE A 147 -12.70 -3.92 1.91
CA ILE A 147 -12.15 -3.66 3.24
C ILE A 147 -10.67 -4.03 3.31
N ARG A 148 -10.28 -5.17 2.73
CA ARG A 148 -8.89 -5.63 2.71
C ARG A 148 -8.04 -4.74 1.81
N PHE A 149 -8.58 -4.32 0.67
CA PHE A 149 -7.87 -3.47 -0.29
C PHE A 149 -7.59 -2.07 0.28
N THR A 150 -8.52 -1.49 1.04
CA THR A 150 -8.39 -0.13 1.60
C THR A 150 -7.56 -0.06 2.89
N ARG A 151 -6.92 -1.17 3.30
CA ARG A 151 -6.04 -1.16 4.49
C ARG A 151 -4.74 -0.42 4.23
N THR A 152 -4.21 0.19 5.29
CA THR A 152 -2.94 0.94 5.25
C THR A 152 -1.76 0.08 4.77
N ASP A 153 -1.70 -1.19 5.15
CA ASP A 153 -0.62 -2.11 4.73
C ASP A 153 -0.69 -2.43 3.24
N ARG A 154 -1.89 -2.57 2.66
CA ARG A 154 -2.06 -2.73 1.22
C ARG A 154 -1.74 -1.46 0.45
N LEU A 155 -2.11 -0.31 0.99
CA LEU A 155 -1.70 0.97 0.41
C LEU A 155 -0.18 1.16 0.47
N LEU A 156 0.46 0.73 1.56
CA LEU A 156 1.91 0.74 1.70
C LEU A 156 2.59 -0.18 0.68
N GLU A 157 2.09 -1.40 0.50
CA GLU A 157 2.60 -2.31 -0.54
C GLU A 157 2.50 -1.66 -1.93
N SER A 158 1.37 -1.02 -2.24
CA SER A 158 1.19 -0.25 -3.48
C SER A 158 2.16 0.94 -3.56
N PHE A 159 2.35 1.68 -2.47
CA PHE A 159 3.29 2.80 -2.39
C PHE A 159 4.73 2.35 -2.65
N GLU A 160 5.11 1.20 -2.09
CA GLU A 160 6.44 0.63 -2.25
C GLU A 160 6.73 0.26 -3.70
N GLN A 161 5.76 -0.34 -4.38
CA GLN A 161 5.89 -0.73 -5.78
C GLN A 161 5.92 0.50 -6.71
N ASN A 162 5.10 1.50 -6.44
CA ASN A 162 4.83 2.58 -7.38
C ASN A 162 5.68 3.85 -7.13
N ILE A 163 5.74 4.32 -5.89
CA ILE A 163 6.45 5.55 -5.51
C ILE A 163 7.88 5.20 -5.08
N TRP A 164 8.01 4.34 -4.07
CA TRP A 164 9.31 3.99 -3.49
C TRP A 164 10.20 3.22 -4.46
N GLY A 165 9.60 2.42 -5.36
CA GLY A 165 10.31 1.72 -6.43
C GLY A 165 11.08 2.67 -7.36
N GLN A 166 10.59 3.90 -7.51
CA GLN A 166 11.14 4.95 -8.38
C GLN A 166 11.97 5.98 -7.61
N ARG A 167 12.26 5.74 -6.33
CA ARG A 167 12.88 6.69 -5.39
C ARG A 167 14.20 7.31 -5.87
N HIS A 168 15.03 6.60 -6.64
CA HIS A 168 16.30 7.15 -7.12
C HIS A 168 16.17 8.37 -8.03
N ARG A 169 14.97 8.62 -8.59
CA ARG A 169 14.67 9.85 -9.34
C ARG A 169 14.54 11.09 -8.43
N CYS A 170 14.27 10.89 -7.14
CA CYS A 170 13.87 11.92 -6.18
C CYS A 170 14.84 12.04 -4.98
N MET A 171 15.34 10.91 -4.45
CA MET A 171 16.07 10.82 -3.19
C MET A 171 17.31 11.71 -3.11
N GLY A 172 18.01 11.90 -4.23
CA GLY A 172 19.21 12.74 -4.25
C GLY A 172 18.99 14.16 -3.72
N CYS A 173 17.75 14.69 -3.81
CA CYS A 173 17.39 16.02 -3.30
C CYS A 173 16.45 15.96 -2.10
N HIS A 174 15.61 14.92 -1.99
CA HIS A 174 14.47 14.89 -1.07
C HIS A 174 14.68 13.98 0.15
N SER A 175 15.74 13.17 0.17
CA SER A 175 16.07 12.33 1.34
C SER A 175 16.53 13.19 2.50
N GLU A 176 15.72 13.19 3.55
CA GLU A 176 15.95 13.92 4.79
C GLU A 176 17.35 13.66 5.34
N GLY A 177 18.08 14.75 5.61
CA GLY A 177 19.41 14.67 6.22
C GLY A 177 20.53 14.23 5.27
N SER A 178 20.30 14.12 3.96
CA SER A 178 21.40 14.07 2.99
C SER A 178 22.08 15.43 2.82
N ASP A 179 23.34 15.47 2.38
CA ASP A 179 24.08 16.74 2.17
C ASP A 179 23.37 17.67 1.20
N GLN A 180 22.87 17.13 0.09
CA GLN A 180 22.15 17.90 -0.91
C GLN A 180 20.80 18.39 -0.38
N ASN A 181 20.07 17.55 0.34
CA ASN A 181 18.82 17.96 0.99
C ASN A 181 19.05 19.09 2.01
N ARG A 182 20.07 19.01 2.88
CA ARG A 182 20.39 20.08 3.83
C ARG A 182 20.63 21.44 3.16
N LYS A 183 21.26 21.45 1.97
CA LYS A 183 21.45 22.68 1.20
C LYS A 183 20.11 23.21 0.70
N LEU A 184 19.31 22.35 0.07
CA LEU A 184 18.00 22.73 -0.47
C LEU A 184 17.00 23.15 0.60
N VAL A 185 17.06 22.57 1.80
CA VAL A 185 16.24 22.97 2.95
C VAL A 185 16.55 24.39 3.40
N LYS A 186 17.82 24.81 3.39
CA LYS A 186 18.20 26.20 3.73
C LYS A 186 17.61 27.21 2.75
N GLU A 187 17.52 26.82 1.48
CA GLU A 187 17.03 27.69 0.40
C GLU A 187 15.51 27.69 0.28
N ASN A 188 14.88 26.53 0.48
CA ASN A 188 13.48 26.31 0.11
C ASN A 188 12.60 25.88 1.29
N GLY A 189 13.15 25.55 2.45
CA GLY A 189 12.42 25.10 3.63
C GLY A 189 12.31 23.57 3.79
N GLU A 190 11.80 23.14 4.95
CA GLU A 190 11.70 21.73 5.37
C GLU A 190 10.83 20.85 4.47
N GLN A 191 9.91 21.45 3.70
CA GLN A 191 9.03 20.71 2.77
C GLN A 191 9.80 20.02 1.64
N VAL A 192 11.08 20.35 1.41
CA VAL A 192 11.93 19.60 0.49
C VAL A 192 12.18 18.17 1.02
N SER A 193 12.22 17.98 2.35
CA SER A 193 12.56 16.74 3.04
C SER A 193 11.38 15.78 3.16
N TRP A 194 10.65 15.54 2.07
CA TRP A 194 9.47 14.67 2.10
C TRP A 194 9.79 13.18 2.08
N MET A 195 11.01 12.78 1.65
CA MET A 195 11.45 11.37 1.72
C MET A 195 12.09 11.07 3.07
N LYS A 196 11.42 10.22 3.85
CA LYS A 196 11.81 9.82 5.20
C LYS A 196 12.67 8.56 5.19
N LYS A 197 13.01 8.05 6.37
CA LYS A 197 13.91 6.91 6.56
C LYS A 197 13.38 5.62 5.93
N SER A 198 12.07 5.45 5.90
CA SER A 198 11.38 4.28 5.36
C SER A 198 10.27 4.67 4.38
N SER A 199 9.84 3.69 3.57
CA SER A 199 8.64 3.79 2.73
C SER A 199 7.40 4.15 3.55
N ALA A 200 7.20 3.47 4.68
CA ALA A 200 6.07 3.69 5.59
C ALA A 200 6.04 5.11 6.17
N GLU A 201 7.17 5.61 6.68
CA GLU A 201 7.28 6.99 7.18
C GLU A 201 7.05 8.02 6.08
N THR A 202 7.56 7.76 4.87
CA THR A 202 7.38 8.65 3.71
C THR A 202 5.91 8.72 3.29
N MET A 203 5.25 7.57 3.14
CA MET A 203 3.83 7.50 2.80
C MET A 203 3.00 8.25 3.85
N THR A 204 3.26 7.99 5.13
CA THR A 204 2.57 8.64 6.24
C THR A 204 2.75 10.14 6.22
N TYR A 205 3.98 10.62 5.99
CA TYR A 205 4.26 12.06 5.88
C TYR A 205 3.46 12.71 4.73
N LEU A 206 3.46 12.08 3.55
CA LEU A 206 2.73 12.58 2.38
C LEU A 206 1.22 12.66 2.62
N ILE A 207 0.65 11.59 3.19
CA ILE A 207 -0.79 11.50 3.52
C ILE A 207 -1.18 12.54 4.57
N ARG A 208 -0.37 12.73 5.62
CA ARG A 208 -0.70 13.63 6.73
C ARG A 208 -0.55 15.10 6.37
N THR A 209 0.48 15.46 5.61
CA THR A 209 0.72 16.86 5.25
C THR A 209 -0.18 17.33 4.13
N LYS A 210 -0.61 16.41 3.24
CA LYS A 210 -1.44 16.69 2.05
C LYS A 210 -0.88 17.77 1.11
N HIS A 211 0.35 18.23 1.33
CA HIS A 211 0.87 19.39 0.62
C HIS A 211 1.31 19.06 -0.82
N LEU A 212 1.60 17.78 -1.10
CA LEU A 212 2.04 17.31 -2.41
C LEU A 212 1.00 16.46 -3.14
N ILE A 213 -0.11 16.15 -2.47
CA ILE A 213 -1.16 15.28 -2.98
C ILE A 213 -2.43 16.09 -3.06
N ASP A 214 -2.91 16.27 -4.29
CA ASP A 214 -4.26 16.73 -4.56
C ASP A 214 -5.14 15.48 -4.64
N ILE A 215 -6.01 15.30 -3.64
CA ILE A 215 -6.90 14.15 -3.57
C ILE A 215 -7.97 14.30 -4.66
N ASP A 216 -8.57 15.48 -4.80
CA ASP A 216 -9.72 15.73 -5.67
C ASP A 216 -9.34 15.63 -7.15
N ASP A 217 -8.14 16.10 -7.51
CA ASP A 217 -7.57 15.95 -8.84
C ASP A 217 -6.14 15.39 -8.74
N PRO A 218 -5.98 14.05 -8.76
CA PRO A 218 -4.67 13.42 -8.66
C PRO A 218 -3.66 13.90 -9.71
N GLU A 219 -4.06 14.55 -10.82
CA GLU A 219 -3.12 14.99 -11.88
C GLU A 219 -2.43 16.27 -11.49
N LYS A 220 -3.11 17.06 -10.67
CA LYS A 220 -2.61 18.33 -10.13
C LYS A 220 -1.74 18.15 -8.90
N SER A 221 -1.57 16.92 -8.41
CA SER A 221 -0.63 16.61 -7.33
C SER A 221 0.78 17.11 -7.67
N LEU A 222 1.38 17.89 -6.77
CA LEU A 222 2.76 18.37 -6.95
C LEU A 222 3.78 17.22 -7.02
N LEU A 223 3.45 16.03 -6.49
CA LEU A 223 4.21 14.79 -6.71
C LEU A 223 4.34 14.40 -8.19
N LEU A 224 3.45 14.87 -9.07
CA LEU A 224 3.53 14.68 -10.52
C LEU A 224 4.03 15.93 -11.23
N LEU A 225 3.40 17.08 -10.97
CA LEU A 225 3.65 18.31 -11.73
C LEU A 225 5.10 18.78 -11.66
N LYS A 226 5.74 18.68 -10.47
CA LYS A 226 7.14 19.07 -10.30
C LYS A 226 8.07 18.17 -11.11
N PRO A 227 8.08 16.83 -10.95
CA PRO A 227 8.86 15.92 -11.80
C PRO A 227 8.60 16.05 -13.31
N LEU A 228 7.39 16.41 -13.74
CA LEU A 228 7.09 16.67 -15.16
C LEU A 228 7.65 18.01 -15.66
N LYS A 229 8.00 18.90 -14.72
CA LYS A 229 8.36 20.30 -14.97
C LYS A 229 7.20 21.11 -15.57
N GLU A 230 5.97 20.77 -15.18
CA GLU A 230 4.76 21.56 -15.47
C GLU A 230 4.60 22.73 -14.47
N VAL A 231 5.25 22.61 -13.31
CA VAL A 231 5.50 23.70 -12.37
C VAL A 231 6.99 23.72 -11.99
N ASP A 232 7.46 24.79 -11.35
CA ASP A 232 8.86 24.87 -10.97
C ASP A 232 9.25 23.78 -9.94
N HIS A 233 10.39 23.14 -10.20
CA HIS A 233 10.97 22.08 -9.37
C HIS A 233 12.37 22.49 -8.87
N GLY A 234 13.12 23.31 -9.59
CA GLY A 234 14.57 23.50 -9.37
C GLY A 234 15.45 22.26 -9.68
N GLY A 235 14.93 21.03 -9.56
CA GLY A 235 15.63 19.77 -9.86
C GLY A 235 15.57 19.31 -11.33
N GLY A 236 14.90 20.08 -12.19
CA GLY A 236 14.65 19.74 -13.59
C GLY A 236 13.63 18.61 -13.80
N LYS A 237 13.42 18.26 -15.08
CA LYS A 237 12.47 17.22 -15.49
C LYS A 237 12.97 15.83 -15.08
N LYS A 238 12.15 15.08 -14.34
CA LYS A 238 12.41 13.72 -13.87
C LYS A 238 11.50 12.67 -14.52
N PHE A 239 10.31 13.07 -14.96
CA PHE A 239 9.33 12.22 -15.62
C PHE A 239 9.04 12.68 -17.04
N LEU A 240 8.60 11.76 -17.88
CA LEU A 240 7.75 12.01 -19.04
C LEU A 240 6.40 11.36 -18.82
N LYS A 241 5.33 11.96 -19.38
CA LYS A 241 4.02 11.31 -19.36
C LYS A 241 4.15 9.92 -19.98
N GLY A 242 3.67 8.92 -19.24
CA GLY A 242 3.70 7.49 -19.59
C GLY A 242 5.06 6.77 -19.46
N ASP A 243 6.09 7.40 -18.90
CA ASP A 243 7.26 6.65 -18.40
C ASP A 243 6.92 5.88 -17.10
N LEU A 244 7.79 4.95 -16.67
CA LEU A 244 7.57 4.13 -15.48
C LEU A 244 7.41 4.97 -14.21
N GLY A 245 8.15 6.07 -14.10
CA GLY A 245 8.09 7.00 -12.96
C GLY A 245 6.71 7.66 -12.85
N TYR A 246 6.26 8.26 -13.95
CA TYR A 246 4.95 8.88 -14.06
C TYR A 246 3.83 7.85 -13.83
N LYS A 247 3.89 6.69 -14.49
CA LYS A 247 2.89 5.62 -14.36
C LYS A 247 2.74 5.14 -12.92
N GLY A 248 3.86 4.87 -12.23
CA GLY A 248 3.85 4.47 -10.83
C GLY A 248 3.19 5.54 -9.97
N PHE A 249 3.70 6.77 -10.03
CA PHE A 249 3.17 7.88 -9.23
C PHE A 249 1.69 8.13 -9.48
N ARG A 250 1.30 8.20 -10.75
CA ARG A 250 -0.08 8.44 -11.15
C ARG A 250 -1.01 7.34 -10.66
N THR A 251 -0.61 6.08 -10.80
CA THR A 251 -1.40 4.91 -10.36
C THR A 251 -1.66 4.98 -8.86
N TRP A 252 -0.61 5.20 -8.06
CA TRP A 252 -0.76 5.26 -6.61
C TRP A 252 -1.60 6.46 -6.16
N LEU A 253 -1.44 7.63 -6.78
CA LEU A 253 -2.22 8.83 -6.46
C LEU A 253 -3.71 8.65 -6.78
N GLU A 254 -4.05 8.08 -7.94
CA GLU A 254 -5.44 7.78 -8.30
C GLU A 254 -6.06 6.77 -7.33
N ASP A 255 -5.32 5.73 -6.96
CA ASP A 255 -5.79 4.68 -6.05
C ASP A 255 -5.98 5.22 -4.63
N TYR A 256 -4.98 5.92 -4.10
CA TYR A 256 -5.06 6.58 -2.79
C TYR A 256 -6.22 7.57 -2.72
N ALA A 257 -6.43 8.38 -3.75
CA ALA A 257 -7.53 9.33 -3.79
C ALA A 257 -8.90 8.64 -3.70
N LYS A 258 -9.10 7.54 -4.43
CA LYS A 258 -10.31 6.72 -4.36
C LYS A 258 -10.51 6.09 -2.98
N VAL A 259 -9.43 5.59 -2.37
CA VAL A 259 -9.48 5.07 -1.00
C VAL A 259 -9.87 6.18 -0.02
N ALA A 260 -9.20 7.34 -0.09
CA ALA A 260 -9.43 8.46 0.82
C ALA A 260 -10.85 9.06 0.71
N ARG A 261 -11.49 8.93 -0.46
CA ARG A 261 -12.88 9.35 -0.70
C ARG A 261 -13.91 8.22 -0.56
N ASP A 262 -13.51 7.02 -0.14
CA ASP A 262 -14.39 5.84 0.00
C ASP A 262 -15.16 5.49 -1.29
N GLU A 263 -14.50 5.60 -2.44
CA GLU A 263 -15.12 5.41 -3.78
C GLU A 263 -15.15 3.95 -4.25
N TYR A 264 -14.47 3.03 -3.55
CA TYR A 264 -14.56 1.60 -3.84
C TYR A 264 -15.79 1.01 -3.15
N ALA A 265 -16.86 0.75 -3.90
CA ALA A 265 -18.11 0.27 -3.33
C ALA A 265 -18.24 -1.26 -3.32
N LYS A 266 -17.74 -1.90 -4.37
CA LYS A 266 -17.83 -3.35 -4.59
C LYS A 266 -16.51 -3.90 -5.13
N ALA A 267 -16.31 -5.21 -5.01
CA ALA A 267 -15.09 -5.88 -5.45
C ALA A 267 -14.74 -5.64 -6.93
N SER A 268 -15.74 -5.44 -7.80
CA SER A 268 -15.52 -5.14 -9.22
C SER A 268 -14.94 -3.74 -9.49
N ASP A 269 -15.00 -2.84 -8.50
CA ASP A 269 -14.45 -1.49 -8.63
C ASP A 269 -12.93 -1.48 -8.38
N LEU A 270 -12.40 -2.53 -7.73
CA LEU A 270 -11.00 -2.63 -7.37
C LEU A 270 -10.10 -2.73 -8.62
N PRO A 271 -8.88 -2.17 -8.59
CA PRO A 271 -7.90 -2.37 -9.63
C PRO A 271 -7.67 -3.85 -9.90
N LYS A 272 -7.67 -4.24 -11.18
CA LYS A 272 -7.43 -5.63 -11.57
C LYS A 272 -5.98 -6.02 -11.26
N SER A 273 -5.79 -7.08 -10.48
CA SER A 273 -4.47 -7.69 -10.30
C SER A 273 -4.07 -8.45 -11.56
N ASP A 274 -2.84 -8.26 -12.05
CA ASP A 274 -2.26 -9.13 -13.07
C ASP A 274 -1.35 -10.17 -12.39
N PRO A 275 -1.73 -11.46 -12.37
CA PRO A 275 -0.92 -12.51 -11.72
C PRO A 275 0.41 -12.74 -12.44
N ARG A 276 0.57 -12.25 -13.68
CA ARG A 276 1.83 -12.32 -14.44
C ARG A 276 2.70 -11.08 -14.24
N ARG A 277 2.26 -10.10 -13.44
CA ARG A 277 3.05 -8.91 -13.15
C ARG A 277 4.32 -9.33 -12.42
N LEU A 278 5.46 -8.99 -13.01
CA LEU A 278 6.76 -9.17 -12.37
C LEU A 278 6.89 -8.15 -11.23
N LYS A 279 7.47 -8.60 -10.12
CA LYS A 279 7.83 -7.72 -9.01
C LYS A 279 9.02 -6.87 -9.42
N GLU A 280 8.91 -5.58 -9.15
CA GLU A 280 9.93 -4.58 -9.44
C GLU A 280 10.86 -4.39 -8.24
N PHE A 281 12.16 -4.35 -8.52
CA PHE A 281 13.20 -4.14 -7.53
C PHE A 281 14.11 -3.02 -8.00
N THR A 282 14.26 -2.01 -7.16
CA THR A 282 15.14 -0.89 -7.47
C THR A 282 16.60 -1.32 -7.42
N SER A 283 17.41 -0.86 -8.37
CA SER A 283 18.86 -1.10 -8.38
C SER A 283 19.67 0.18 -8.64
N GLU A 284 20.95 0.10 -8.29
CA GLU A 284 21.96 1.11 -8.63
C GLU A 284 22.72 0.77 -9.93
N LEU A 285 22.19 -0.18 -10.71
CA LEU A 285 22.79 -0.60 -11.96
C LEU A 285 22.44 0.39 -13.06
N TRP A 286 23.45 1.02 -13.66
CA TRP A 286 23.27 1.99 -14.73
C TRP A 286 23.44 1.33 -16.10
N PHE A 287 22.53 1.67 -17.02
CA PHE A 287 22.59 1.26 -18.42
C PHE A 287 22.63 2.48 -19.31
N LYS A 288 23.42 2.40 -20.38
CA LYS A 288 23.64 3.49 -21.34
C LYS A 288 23.56 2.98 -22.77
N LEU A 289 22.82 3.70 -23.61
CA LEU A 289 22.88 3.62 -25.06
C LEU A 289 23.66 4.83 -25.60
N THR A 290 24.75 4.59 -26.31
CA THR A 290 25.48 5.62 -27.07
C THR A 290 24.98 5.69 -28.50
N ASN A 291 25.28 6.80 -29.20
CA ASN A 291 25.01 6.98 -30.63
C ASN A 291 23.54 6.77 -31.02
N THR A 292 22.60 7.15 -30.15
CA THR A 292 21.16 7.01 -30.44
C THR A 292 20.79 7.72 -31.74
N ALA A 293 19.86 7.18 -32.51
CA ALA A 293 19.46 7.79 -33.78
C ALA A 293 18.95 9.23 -33.53
N PRO A 294 19.28 10.23 -34.37
CA PRO A 294 18.84 11.61 -34.16
C PRO A 294 17.32 11.74 -34.03
N ALA A 295 16.57 10.93 -34.78
CA ALA A 295 15.10 10.90 -34.76
C ALA A 295 14.50 10.42 -33.42
N TRP A 296 15.31 9.86 -32.52
CA TRP A 296 14.85 9.46 -31.18
C TRP A 296 14.98 10.60 -30.17
N GLY A 297 15.66 11.70 -30.53
CA GLY A 297 15.86 12.85 -29.65
C GLY A 297 14.54 13.33 -29.04
N ASP A 298 14.58 13.57 -27.74
CA ASP A 298 13.44 14.03 -26.93
C ASP A 298 12.25 13.06 -26.83
N LYS A 299 12.31 11.88 -27.46
CA LYS A 299 11.29 10.82 -27.34
C LYS A 299 11.52 9.96 -26.11
N LEU A 300 10.44 9.33 -25.64
CA LEU A 300 10.51 8.27 -24.64
C LEU A 300 11.12 7.01 -25.27
N LEU A 301 12.21 6.54 -24.69
CA LEU A 301 12.83 5.27 -25.05
C LEU A 301 12.74 4.32 -23.86
N GLN A 302 12.33 3.09 -24.13
CA GLN A 302 12.32 1.99 -23.19
C GLN A 302 13.34 0.93 -23.60
N VAL A 303 14.11 0.47 -22.62
CA VAL A 303 14.96 -0.72 -22.73
C VAL A 303 14.35 -1.85 -21.92
N THR A 304 14.31 -3.05 -22.50
CA THR A 304 13.94 -4.28 -21.80
C THR A 304 15.09 -5.27 -21.94
N ILE A 305 15.56 -5.81 -20.84
CA ILE A 305 16.77 -6.65 -20.78
C ILE A 305 16.38 -8.08 -20.41
N TYR A 306 16.94 -9.03 -21.15
CA TYR A 306 16.77 -10.46 -20.95
C TYR A 306 18.13 -11.08 -20.66
N ARG A 307 18.16 -12.07 -19.76
CA ARG A 307 19.37 -12.81 -19.42
C ARG A 307 19.46 -14.08 -20.27
N TRP A 308 20.67 -14.50 -20.63
CA TRP A 308 20.92 -15.80 -21.23
C TRP A 308 20.82 -16.91 -20.18
N ASP A 309 20.07 -17.97 -20.48
CA ASP A 309 20.04 -19.20 -19.70
C ASP A 309 21.04 -20.21 -20.30
N ASP A 310 22.16 -20.41 -19.61
CA ASP A 310 23.21 -21.34 -20.05
C ASP A 310 22.77 -22.80 -20.05
N ARG A 311 21.78 -23.16 -19.23
CA ARG A 311 21.25 -24.53 -19.18
C ARG A 311 20.28 -24.76 -20.33
N ALA A 312 19.36 -23.82 -20.56
CA ALA A 312 18.36 -23.92 -21.62
C ALA A 312 18.89 -23.51 -23.00
N LYS A 313 20.08 -22.91 -23.08
CA LYS A 313 20.70 -22.36 -24.30
C LYS A 313 19.77 -21.42 -25.07
N LYS A 314 19.02 -20.60 -24.32
CA LYS A 314 18.11 -19.58 -24.86
C LYS A 314 18.07 -18.36 -23.95
N TRP A 315 17.50 -17.26 -24.44
CA TRP A 315 17.14 -16.13 -23.59
C TRP A 315 16.03 -16.53 -22.61
N GLU A 316 16.05 -15.99 -21.39
CA GLU A 316 14.92 -16.08 -20.46
C GLU A 316 13.66 -15.55 -21.15
N ASP A 317 12.51 -16.22 -20.96
CA ASP A 317 11.25 -15.82 -21.62
C ASP A 317 10.70 -14.52 -21.01
N ALA A 318 10.96 -14.29 -19.72
CA ALA A 318 10.62 -13.06 -19.00
C ALA A 318 11.82 -12.11 -18.95
N PRO A 319 11.60 -10.78 -19.04
CA PRO A 319 12.67 -9.83 -18.86
C PRO A 319 13.17 -9.84 -17.41
N ILE A 320 14.47 -9.61 -17.25
CA ILE A 320 15.13 -9.51 -15.95
C ILE A 320 15.30 -8.05 -15.49
N ALA A 321 15.21 -7.10 -16.42
CA ALA A 321 15.24 -5.68 -16.09
C ALA A 321 14.54 -4.82 -17.14
N VAL A 322 14.09 -3.64 -16.73
CA VAL A 322 13.45 -2.63 -17.59
C VAL A 322 13.91 -1.24 -17.17
N SER A 323 13.90 -0.30 -18.09
CA SER A 323 14.05 1.12 -17.79
C SER A 323 13.51 1.97 -18.91
N ASP A 324 13.07 3.18 -18.60
CA ASP A 324 12.67 4.17 -19.58
C ASP A 324 13.04 5.59 -19.19
N ARG A 325 13.32 6.38 -20.23
CA ARG A 325 13.66 7.80 -20.11
C ARG A 325 13.61 8.50 -21.46
N GLN A 326 13.57 9.82 -21.42
CA GLN A 326 13.83 10.66 -22.58
C GLN A 326 15.23 10.43 -23.13
N VAL A 327 15.35 10.35 -24.46
CA VAL A 327 16.64 10.36 -25.15
C VAL A 327 17.15 11.80 -25.21
N ALA A 328 18.42 12.00 -24.81
CA ALA A 328 19.07 13.30 -24.97
C ALA A 328 19.48 13.50 -26.43
N ALA A 329 18.79 14.42 -27.14
CA ALA A 329 19.08 14.73 -28.54
C ALA A 329 20.55 15.15 -28.77
N LYS A 330 21.13 15.84 -27.78
CA LYS A 330 22.57 16.11 -27.68
C LYS A 330 23.03 15.69 -26.27
N PRO A 331 24.03 14.80 -26.14
CA PRO A 331 24.97 14.31 -27.15
C PRO A 331 24.53 13.00 -27.86
N ARG A 332 23.25 12.78 -28.14
CA ARG A 332 22.72 11.52 -28.72
C ARG A 332 22.97 10.30 -27.81
N LEU A 333 22.49 10.40 -26.57
CA LEU A 333 22.58 9.33 -25.60
C LEU A 333 21.24 9.06 -24.91
N TRP A 334 21.13 7.87 -24.37
CA TRP A 334 20.12 7.51 -23.38
C TRP A 334 20.82 6.83 -22.22
N GLN A 335 20.48 7.20 -20.98
CA GLN A 335 21.05 6.55 -19.79
C GLN A 335 20.13 6.68 -18.58
N HIS A 336 20.01 5.59 -17.82
CA HIS A 336 19.25 5.55 -16.57
C HIS A 336 19.64 4.32 -15.74
N THR A 337 19.19 4.28 -14.49
CA THR A 337 19.20 3.04 -13.71
C THR A 337 18.18 2.04 -14.25
N VAL A 338 18.44 0.75 -14.10
CA VAL A 338 17.48 -0.30 -14.45
C VAL A 338 16.69 -0.76 -13.24
N THR A 339 15.39 -0.95 -13.42
CA THR A 339 14.52 -1.65 -12.48
C THR A 339 14.61 -3.13 -12.76
N LEU A 340 14.95 -3.93 -11.75
CA LEU A 340 15.05 -5.37 -11.90
C LEU A 340 13.68 -6.02 -11.73
N LEU A 341 13.49 -7.12 -12.45
CA LEU A 341 12.21 -7.80 -12.55
C LEU A 341 12.38 -9.27 -12.17
N ALA A 342 11.47 -9.76 -11.34
CA ALA A 342 11.39 -11.18 -10.98
C ALA A 342 9.95 -11.60 -10.70
N ALA A 343 9.62 -12.87 -10.98
CA ALA A 343 8.35 -13.43 -10.53
C ALA A 343 8.31 -13.44 -8.99
N ALA A 344 7.16 -13.08 -8.40
CA ALA A 344 7.03 -12.80 -6.97
C ALA A 344 7.56 -13.94 -6.06
N ASP A 345 7.31 -15.20 -6.44
CA ASP A 345 7.70 -16.37 -5.64
C ASP A 345 9.05 -16.98 -6.03
N SER A 346 9.74 -16.38 -7.00
CA SER A 346 11.03 -16.90 -7.48
C SER A 346 12.13 -16.80 -6.40
N PRO A 347 13.13 -17.70 -6.41
CA PRO A 347 14.31 -17.58 -5.53
C PRO A 347 14.98 -16.21 -5.63
N ARG A 348 15.07 -15.66 -6.86
CA ARG A 348 15.63 -14.34 -7.16
C ARG A 348 14.88 -13.22 -6.45
N ALA A 349 13.54 -13.23 -6.48
CA ALA A 349 12.73 -12.23 -5.79
C ALA A 349 12.93 -12.29 -4.27
N LYS A 350 13.03 -13.50 -3.69
CA LYS A 350 13.28 -13.70 -2.25
C LYS A 350 14.66 -13.19 -1.84
N GLU A 351 15.67 -13.40 -2.68
CA GLU A 351 17.03 -12.89 -2.47
C GLU A 351 17.06 -11.36 -2.49
N TRP A 352 16.52 -10.75 -3.56
CA TRP A 352 16.49 -9.30 -3.71
C TRP A 352 15.60 -8.57 -2.70
N GLN A 353 14.65 -9.27 -2.07
CA GLN A 353 13.86 -8.71 -0.98
C GLN A 353 14.64 -8.66 0.34
N ARG A 354 15.66 -9.51 0.53
CA ARG A 354 16.47 -9.59 1.75
C ARG A 354 17.78 -8.81 1.67
N GLY A 355 18.19 -8.40 0.47
CA GLY A 355 19.49 -7.79 0.23
C GLY A 355 19.48 -6.85 -0.98
N PRO A 356 20.66 -6.37 -1.41
CA PRO A 356 20.75 -5.52 -2.58
C PRO A 356 20.31 -6.26 -3.83
N SER A 357 19.47 -5.61 -4.65
CA SER A 357 19.03 -6.18 -5.92
C SER A 357 20.13 -6.00 -6.97
N GLN A 358 20.77 -7.10 -7.38
CA GLN A 358 21.88 -7.11 -8.34
C GLN A 358 21.71 -8.17 -9.42
N LEU A 359 22.31 -7.91 -10.58
CA LEU A 359 22.38 -8.86 -11.70
C LEU A 359 23.76 -9.53 -11.72
N PRO A 360 23.85 -10.85 -11.98
CA PRO A 360 25.13 -11.54 -12.09
C PRO A 360 25.87 -11.15 -13.37
N ALA A 361 27.20 -11.34 -13.41
CA ALA A 361 27.92 -11.20 -14.66
C ALA A 361 27.42 -12.21 -15.72
N GLY A 362 27.45 -11.84 -17.00
CA GLY A 362 27.12 -12.75 -18.09
C GLY A 362 26.57 -12.10 -19.36
N ARG A 363 25.89 -12.93 -20.17
CA ARG A 363 25.30 -12.58 -21.46
C ARG A 363 23.88 -12.05 -21.31
N TYR A 364 23.61 -10.96 -22.01
CA TYR A 364 22.33 -10.26 -21.99
C TYR A 364 21.89 -9.85 -23.39
N LEU A 365 20.58 -9.72 -23.55
CA LEU A 365 19.93 -9.16 -24.73
C LEU A 365 19.15 -7.92 -24.30
N VAL A 366 19.41 -6.78 -24.94
CA VAL A 366 18.58 -5.58 -24.80
C VAL A 366 17.65 -5.48 -25.99
N LYS A 367 16.36 -5.25 -25.74
CA LYS A 367 15.36 -4.84 -26.72
C LYS A 367 15.00 -3.38 -26.50
N VAL A 368 14.98 -2.59 -27.57
CA VAL A 368 14.78 -1.15 -27.52
C VAL A 368 13.49 -0.77 -28.24
N HIS A 369 12.66 0.01 -27.56
CA HIS A 369 11.43 0.59 -28.10
C HIS A 369 11.47 2.11 -27.96
N VAL A 370 10.95 2.83 -28.95
CA VAL A 370 10.90 4.30 -28.95
C VAL A 370 9.48 4.74 -29.30
N ASP A 371 8.89 5.58 -28.46
CA ASP A 371 7.57 6.17 -28.71
C ASP A 371 7.66 7.25 -29.79
N ARG A 372 7.59 6.82 -31.06
CA ARG A 372 7.72 7.73 -32.20
C ARG A 372 6.44 8.50 -32.48
N SER A 373 5.29 7.95 -32.05
CA SER A 373 3.97 8.51 -32.26
C SER A 373 3.45 9.34 -31.08
N ASP A 374 4.27 9.52 -30.03
CA ASP A 374 3.86 10.17 -28.77
C ASP A 374 2.59 9.55 -28.16
N ARG A 375 2.44 8.23 -28.30
CA ARG A 375 1.26 7.49 -27.80
C ARG A 375 1.13 7.67 -26.29
N THR A 376 2.25 7.60 -25.58
CA THR A 376 2.29 7.71 -24.11
C THR A 376 1.98 9.12 -23.61
N LEU A 377 2.07 10.13 -24.47
CA LEU A 377 1.63 11.49 -24.17
C LEU A 377 0.11 11.61 -24.23
N SER A 378 -0.54 10.94 -25.19
CA SER A 378 -2.01 10.94 -25.36
C SER A 378 -2.72 10.00 -24.38
N ASP A 379 -2.14 8.83 -24.12
CA ASP A 379 -2.62 7.88 -23.13
C ASP A 379 -1.44 7.41 -22.28
N TRP A 380 -1.36 7.95 -21.06
CA TRP A 380 -0.28 7.62 -20.15
C TRP A 380 -0.27 6.15 -19.74
N ARG A 381 -1.39 5.43 -19.87
CA ARG A 381 -1.47 3.99 -19.57
C ARG A 381 -0.97 3.14 -20.74
N ALA A 382 -0.80 3.71 -21.92
CA ALA A 382 -0.32 3.00 -23.08
C ALA A 382 1.08 2.41 -22.85
N THR A 383 1.29 1.21 -23.36
CA THR A 383 2.60 0.55 -23.40
C THR A 383 3.18 0.66 -24.80
N LEU A 384 4.51 0.67 -24.89
CA LEU A 384 5.19 0.51 -26.18
C LEU A 384 4.95 -0.91 -26.70
N ARG A 385 4.78 -1.03 -28.02
CA ARG A 385 4.41 -2.26 -28.72
C ARG A 385 5.45 -2.61 -29.78
N ASN A 386 5.21 -3.71 -30.51
CA ASN A 386 6.10 -4.16 -31.59
C ASN A 386 6.32 -3.09 -32.68
N GLU A 387 5.38 -2.18 -32.92
CA GLU A 387 5.55 -1.06 -33.86
C GLU A 387 6.55 0.00 -33.37
N ASP A 388 6.77 0.08 -32.06
CA ASP A 388 7.73 0.98 -31.41
C ASP A 388 9.13 0.35 -31.35
N PHE A 389 9.26 -0.94 -31.67
CA PHE A 389 10.51 -1.68 -31.64
C PHE A 389 11.47 -1.15 -32.71
N VAL A 390 12.65 -0.70 -32.27
CA VAL A 390 13.69 -0.16 -33.16
C VAL A 390 14.86 -1.12 -33.34
N GLY A 391 15.02 -2.08 -32.44
CA GLY A 391 16.01 -3.16 -32.56
C GLY A 391 16.46 -3.73 -31.22
N GLN A 392 17.36 -4.70 -31.31
CA GLN A 392 17.93 -5.41 -30.17
C GLN A 392 19.43 -5.67 -30.37
N ALA A 393 20.16 -5.86 -29.28
CA ALA A 393 21.58 -6.21 -29.32
C ALA A 393 21.97 -7.13 -28.16
N GLU A 394 22.88 -8.06 -28.43
CA GLU A 394 23.53 -8.86 -27.39
C GLU A 394 24.70 -8.07 -26.78
N PHE A 395 24.92 -8.26 -25.48
CA PHE A 395 26.04 -7.66 -24.77
C PHE A 395 26.49 -8.54 -23.59
N GLN A 396 27.73 -8.32 -23.16
CA GLN A 396 28.28 -8.88 -21.92
C GLN A 396 28.27 -7.80 -20.86
N ALA A 397 27.88 -8.14 -19.64
CA ALA A 397 27.86 -7.19 -18.53
C ALA A 397 28.36 -7.84 -17.24
N ASN A 398 29.07 -7.02 -16.45
CA ASN A 398 29.50 -7.36 -15.09
C ASN A 398 28.68 -6.63 -14.01
N TRP A 399 27.71 -5.79 -14.43
CA TRP A 399 26.75 -5.09 -13.56
C TRP A 399 27.32 -4.49 -12.29
N ARG A 400 28.34 -3.64 -12.43
CA ARG A 400 28.86 -2.85 -11.31
C ARG A 400 27.88 -1.73 -10.97
N SER A 401 27.66 -1.49 -9.68
CA SER A 401 26.80 -0.41 -9.20
C SER A 401 27.42 0.98 -9.42
N GLY A 402 26.56 1.98 -9.60
CA GLY A 402 26.93 3.39 -9.59
C GLY A 402 27.12 4.01 -10.97
N TYR A 403 26.99 5.33 -11.00
CA TYR A 403 27.01 6.13 -12.23
C TYR A 403 28.32 5.99 -13.02
N GLY A 404 29.46 5.83 -12.33
CA GLY A 404 30.78 5.69 -12.96
C GLY A 404 31.04 4.34 -13.62
N ALA A 405 30.14 3.36 -13.49
CA ALA A 405 30.35 1.99 -13.94
C ALA A 405 29.23 1.48 -14.87
N MET A 406 28.67 2.38 -15.69
CA MET A 406 27.52 2.04 -16.55
C MET A 406 27.84 0.92 -17.53
N THR A 407 26.90 -0.01 -17.65
CA THR A 407 26.89 -0.96 -18.76
C THR A 407 26.48 -0.22 -20.03
N THR A 408 27.34 -0.24 -21.04
CA THR A 408 27.16 0.56 -22.27
C THR A 408 26.95 -0.34 -23.48
N VAL A 409 25.93 -0.02 -24.27
CA VAL A 409 25.66 -0.64 -25.58
C VAL A 409 25.61 0.47 -26.63
N ASP A 410 26.19 0.20 -27.80
CA ASP A 410 26.12 1.11 -28.93
C ASP A 410 24.80 0.92 -29.69
N ALA A 411 23.99 1.97 -29.80
CA ALA A 411 22.70 1.90 -30.47
C ALA A 411 22.82 1.61 -31.96
N GLU A 412 23.96 1.89 -32.60
CA GLU A 412 24.21 1.55 -34.01
C GLU A 412 24.34 0.04 -34.24
N LYS A 413 24.54 -0.75 -33.18
CA LYS A 413 24.61 -2.22 -33.24
C LYS A 413 23.24 -2.89 -33.09
N LEU A 414 22.17 -2.12 -32.87
CA LEU A 414 20.83 -2.66 -32.74
C LEU A 414 20.36 -3.22 -34.09
N LYS A 415 19.86 -4.46 -34.07
CA LYS A 415 19.30 -5.16 -35.23
C LYS A 415 17.81 -5.37 -35.03
N LYS A 416 17.02 -5.24 -36.10
CA LYS A 416 15.60 -5.60 -36.07
C LYS A 416 15.40 -7.10 -35.97
#